data_AF-A0A9P0BTP1-F1
#
_entry.id   AF-A0A9P0BTP1-F1
#
_cell.length_a   1.000
_cell.length_b   1.000
_cell.length_c   1.000
_cell.angle_alpha   90.00
_cell.angle_beta   90.00
_cell.angle_gamma   90.00
#
_symmetry.space_group_name_H-M   'P 1'
#
loop_
_entity.id
_entity.type
_entity.pdbx_description
1 polymer ?
#
loop_
_entity_poly.entity_id
_entity_poly.type
_entity_poly.pdbx_seq_one_letter_code
_entity_poly.pdbx_strand_id
1 'polypeptide(L)'
;MSAKIAMVLCLLVVVVSAVPAQPGWGGGAGWGGPGGWGGAGAWGGAGGNAAANPWIPPWLASAPWFPQWVQCTGIGSECIDCNTKLVCTKIGGLQRACSDPTLPYCNLGQCSATPSVECGGPAVPVVPAAV
;
A
#
# COMPACT_ATOMS: atom_id res chain seq x y z
N MET A 1 31.94 18.34 -39.34
CA MET A 1 31.48 18.82 -38.00
C MET A 1 30.39 17.91 -37.42
N SER A 2 29.50 17.37 -38.26
CA SER A 2 28.38 16.50 -37.88
C SER A 2 28.78 15.20 -37.17
N ALA A 3 29.89 14.57 -37.55
CA ALA A 3 30.35 13.32 -36.93
C ALA A 3 30.82 13.49 -35.46
N LYS A 4 31.40 14.65 -35.11
CA LYS A 4 31.80 14.95 -33.73
C LYS A 4 30.57 15.17 -32.85
N ILE A 5 29.54 15.82 -33.39
CA ILE A 5 28.26 16.04 -32.71
C ILE A 5 27.56 14.71 -32.47
N ALA A 6 27.55 13.81 -33.46
CA ALA A 6 26.97 12.47 -33.33
C ALA A 6 27.68 11.64 -32.24
N MET A 7 29.01 11.64 -32.20
CA MET A 7 29.78 10.94 -31.16
C MET A 7 29.51 11.48 -29.75
N VAL A 8 29.43 12.79 -29.59
CA VAL A 8 29.13 13.43 -28.30
C VAL A 8 27.71 13.09 -27.84
N LEU A 9 26.74 13.09 -28.76
CA LEU A 9 25.37 12.72 -28.44
C LEU A 9 25.26 11.25 -28.02
N CYS A 10 25.94 10.34 -28.73
CA CYS A 10 25.99 8.93 -28.37
C CYS A 10 26.63 8.71 -27.00
N LEU A 11 27.73 9.39 -26.69
CA LEU A 11 28.38 9.31 -25.38
C LEU A 11 27.47 9.83 -24.26
N LEU A 12 26.75 10.92 -24.48
CA LEU A 12 25.79 11.44 -23.51
C LEU A 12 24.66 10.45 -23.22
N VAL A 13 24.09 9.81 -24.25
CA VAL A 13 23.03 8.81 -24.07
C VAL A 13 23.54 7.61 -23.26
N VAL A 14 24.74 7.12 -23.56
CA VAL A 14 25.35 6.00 -22.81
C VAL A 14 25.57 6.37 -21.35
N VAL A 15 26.13 7.55 -21.06
CA VAL A 15 26.39 8.00 -19.69
C VAL A 15 25.09 8.19 -18.90
N VAL A 16 24.07 8.79 -19.49
CA VAL A 16 22.77 8.99 -18.82
C VAL A 16 22.06 7.66 -18.56
N SER A 17 22.18 6.68 -19.47
CA SER A 17 21.59 5.34 -19.29
C SER A 17 22.32 4.47 -18.26
N ALA A 18 23.59 4.78 -17.96
CA ALA A 18 24.41 4.06 -16.99
C ALA A 18 24.21 4.56 -15.55
N VAL A 19 23.49 5.68 -15.36
CA VAL A 19 23.05 6.10 -14.03
C VAL A 19 21.94 5.14 -13.60
N PRO A 20 22.13 4.30 -12.56
CA PRO A 20 21.04 3.50 -12.03
C PRO A 20 19.92 4.45 -11.66
N ALA A 21 18.72 4.22 -12.20
CA ALA A 21 17.56 5.06 -11.93
C ALA A 21 17.41 5.22 -10.41
N GLN A 22 17.70 6.42 -9.90
CA GLN A 22 17.25 6.76 -8.56
C GLN A 22 15.73 6.65 -8.58
N PRO A 23 15.13 5.96 -7.59
CA PRO A 23 13.71 5.68 -7.61
C PRO A 23 12.95 7.01 -7.51
N GLY A 24 12.41 7.41 -8.65
CA GLY A 24 11.48 8.52 -8.76
C GLY A 24 12.12 9.82 -9.23
N TRP A 25 11.88 10.17 -10.49
CA TRP A 25 11.12 11.38 -10.81
C TRP A 25 10.71 11.37 -12.28
N GLY A 26 9.40 11.50 -12.53
CA GLY A 26 8.90 12.08 -13.79
C GLY A 26 8.61 11.12 -14.92
N GLY A 27 7.32 10.79 -15.07
CA GLY A 27 6.65 10.79 -16.37
C GLY A 27 7.17 9.84 -17.44
N GLY A 28 6.63 8.62 -17.45
CA GLY A 28 6.54 7.79 -18.65
C GLY A 28 7.65 6.75 -18.80
N ALA A 29 7.18 5.51 -19.01
CA ALA A 29 7.94 4.35 -19.47
C ALA A 29 8.94 3.72 -18.48
N GLY A 30 8.61 2.49 -18.09
CA GLY A 30 9.60 1.43 -17.96
C GLY A 30 10.19 1.21 -16.58
N TRP A 31 9.52 0.40 -15.77
CA TRP A 31 10.23 -0.43 -14.77
C TRP A 31 10.12 -1.89 -15.20
N GLY A 32 10.87 -2.19 -16.26
CA GLY A 32 11.20 -3.54 -16.70
C GLY A 32 12.70 -3.75 -16.54
N GLY A 33 13.12 -4.34 -15.42
CA GLY A 33 14.47 -4.85 -15.16
C GLY A 33 14.45 -5.71 -13.89
N PRO A 34 15.20 -6.82 -13.86
CA PRO A 34 14.67 -8.17 -13.69
C PRO A 34 13.74 -8.28 -12.46
N GLY A 35 12.44 -8.46 -12.73
CA GLY A 35 11.36 -8.23 -11.77
C GLY A 35 10.36 -7.16 -12.22
N GLY A 36 10.45 -6.76 -13.50
CA GLY A 36 9.46 -5.91 -14.15
C GLY A 36 8.03 -6.42 -13.95
N TRP A 37 7.09 -5.49 -14.05
CA TRP A 37 5.64 -5.69 -13.97
C TRP A 37 5.18 -6.86 -14.86
N GLY A 38 5.23 -8.07 -14.30
CA GLY A 38 5.25 -9.33 -15.04
C GLY A 38 5.96 -10.48 -14.30
N GLY A 39 6.64 -10.23 -13.19
CA GLY A 39 7.13 -11.27 -12.29
C GLY A 39 6.14 -11.56 -11.16
N ALA A 40 5.60 -12.77 -11.12
CA ALA A 40 5.02 -13.34 -9.91
C ALA A 40 6.04 -13.17 -8.75
N GLY A 41 5.79 -12.23 -7.82
CA GLY A 41 6.63 -12.04 -6.64
C GLY A 41 6.85 -10.61 -6.13
N ALA A 42 6.61 -9.56 -6.91
CA ALA A 42 6.94 -8.17 -6.46
C ALA A 42 5.86 -7.46 -5.64
N TRP A 43 4.81 -8.18 -5.26
CA TRP A 43 3.69 -7.63 -4.52
C TRP A 43 3.06 -8.68 -3.61
N GLY A 44 3.91 -9.44 -2.93
CA GLY A 44 3.53 -10.48 -2.01
C GLY A 44 4.58 -10.54 -0.94
N GLY A 45 4.34 -9.83 0.14
CA GLY A 45 5.20 -9.85 1.32
C GLY A 45 4.37 -9.35 2.48
N ALA A 46 3.74 -10.29 3.18
CA ALA A 46 3.17 -10.05 4.49
C ALA A 46 4.16 -9.23 5.35
N GLY A 47 3.72 -8.08 5.86
CA GLY A 47 4.49 -7.27 6.79
C GLY A 47 5.76 -6.65 6.20
N GLY A 48 5.64 -5.44 5.66
CA GLY A 48 6.83 -4.64 5.40
C GLY A 48 6.61 -3.57 4.35
N ASN A 49 6.60 -2.33 4.85
CA ASN A 49 6.72 -1.10 4.07
C ASN A 49 5.39 -0.63 3.46
N ALA A 50 4.74 0.31 4.16
CA ALA A 50 3.87 1.26 3.50
C ALA A 50 4.56 1.71 2.22
N ALA A 51 3.78 1.66 1.13
CA ALA A 51 4.13 2.10 -0.21
C ALA A 51 5.37 3.00 -0.21
N ALA A 52 6.48 2.49 -0.76
CA ALA A 52 7.85 3.02 -0.74
C ALA A 52 7.97 4.50 -1.15
N ASN A 53 7.44 5.39 -0.34
CA ASN A 53 7.43 6.83 -0.52
C ASN A 53 8.59 7.40 0.31
N PRO A 54 9.67 7.89 -0.33
CA PRO A 54 10.87 8.38 0.36
C PRO A 54 10.60 9.55 1.33
N TRP A 55 9.45 10.21 1.19
CA TRP A 55 9.05 11.37 1.99
C TRP A 55 8.28 10.99 3.26
N ILE A 56 7.86 9.73 3.41
CA ILE A 56 7.15 9.25 4.60
C ILE A 56 8.20 8.61 5.52
N PRO A 57 8.37 9.13 6.75
CA PRO A 57 9.31 8.54 7.69
C PRO A 57 9.01 7.06 7.96
N PRO A 58 10.02 6.20 8.19
CA PRO A 58 9.82 4.78 8.43
C PRO A 58 8.90 4.47 9.61
N TRP A 59 8.95 5.29 10.67
CA TRP A 59 8.08 5.13 11.85
C TRP A 59 6.61 5.42 11.56
N LEU A 60 6.32 6.24 10.53
CA LEU A 60 4.96 6.55 10.09
C LEU A 60 4.46 5.45 9.16
N ALA A 61 5.32 4.99 8.26
CA ALA A 61 5.07 3.88 7.35
C ALA A 61 4.77 2.54 8.06
N SER A 62 5.36 2.30 9.24
CA SER A 62 5.14 1.08 10.03
C SER A 62 4.01 1.19 11.05
N ALA A 63 3.39 2.36 11.19
CA ALA A 63 2.38 2.56 12.20
C ALA A 63 1.10 1.75 11.90
N PRO A 64 0.49 1.09 12.90
CA PRO A 64 -0.68 0.22 12.70
C PRO A 64 -1.93 0.98 12.23
N TRP A 65 -1.99 2.29 12.48
CA TRP A 65 -3.06 3.17 12.00
C TRP A 65 -2.81 3.71 10.59
N PHE A 66 -1.59 3.56 10.06
CA PHE A 66 -1.25 4.06 8.74
C PHE A 66 -1.77 3.09 7.68
N PRO A 67 -2.52 3.57 6.66
CA PRO A 67 -3.05 2.72 5.61
C PRO A 67 -1.94 1.95 4.88
N GLN A 68 -2.08 0.63 4.80
CA GLN A 68 -1.13 -0.24 4.09
C GLN A 68 -1.68 -0.60 2.72
N TRP A 69 -0.84 -0.51 1.70
CA TRP A 69 -1.17 -0.99 0.37
C TRP A 69 -0.96 -2.50 0.31
N VAL A 70 -1.96 -3.21 -0.21
CA VAL A 70 -1.93 -4.67 -0.42
C VAL A 70 -2.44 -4.99 -1.83
N GLN A 71 -2.17 -6.20 -2.32
CA GLN A 71 -2.76 -6.63 -3.59
C GLN A 71 -4.14 -7.20 -3.40
N CYS A 72 -5.03 -6.84 -4.33
CA CYS A 72 -6.32 -7.47 -4.50
C CYS A 72 -6.52 -7.81 -5.97
N THR A 73 -7.20 -8.92 -6.23
CA THR A 73 -7.60 -9.36 -7.58
C THR A 73 -9.01 -8.90 -7.96
N GLY A 74 -9.87 -8.57 -6.99
CA GLY A 74 -11.25 -8.11 -7.20
C GLY A 74 -11.47 -6.67 -6.74
N ILE A 75 -12.51 -6.02 -7.28
CA ILE A 75 -13.00 -4.73 -6.76
C ILE A 75 -14.02 -5.03 -5.67
N GLY A 76 -13.85 -4.42 -4.51
CA GLY A 76 -14.77 -4.63 -3.40
C GLY A 76 -14.22 -4.11 -2.08
N SER A 77 -14.98 -4.34 -1.02
CA SER A 77 -14.54 -4.11 0.34
C SER A 77 -14.80 -5.36 1.17
N GLU A 78 -13.81 -5.79 1.92
CA GLU A 78 -13.92 -6.95 2.80
C GLU A 78 -13.27 -6.67 4.15
N CYS A 79 -13.62 -7.44 5.16
CA CYS A 79 -12.96 -7.39 6.46
C CYS A 79 -11.82 -8.38 6.46
N ILE A 80 -10.61 -7.91 6.77
CA ILE A 80 -9.47 -8.82 6.94
C ILE A 80 -9.44 -9.34 8.37
N ASP A 81 -9.74 -8.47 9.32
CA ASP A 81 -9.85 -8.76 10.74
C ASP A 81 -11.06 -8.04 11.34
N CYS A 82 -11.36 -8.36 12.59
CA CYS A 82 -12.45 -7.76 13.35
C CYS A 82 -12.42 -6.23 13.44
N ASN A 83 -11.25 -5.61 13.28
CA ASN A 83 -11.09 -4.16 13.39
C ASN A 83 -10.39 -3.57 12.16
N THR A 84 -10.26 -4.32 11.08
CA THR A 84 -9.49 -3.92 9.90
C THR A 84 -10.26 -4.23 8.63
N LYS A 85 -10.47 -3.20 7.80
CA LYS A 85 -11.10 -3.34 6.48
C LYS A 85 -10.08 -3.24 5.36
N LEU A 86 -10.37 -3.93 4.27
CA LEU A 86 -9.67 -3.85 3.01
C LEU A 86 -10.58 -3.22 1.97
N VAL A 87 -10.11 -2.15 1.33
CA VAL A 87 -10.79 -1.55 0.19
C VAL A 87 -9.99 -1.86 -1.06
N CYS A 88 -10.48 -2.79 -1.87
CA CYS A 88 -9.87 -3.21 -3.12
C CYS A 88 -10.42 -2.39 -4.29
N THR A 89 -9.49 -1.82 -5.05
CA THR A 89 -9.74 -1.07 -6.29
C THR A 89 -9.05 -1.77 -7.47
N LYS A 90 -9.26 -1.27 -8.69
CA LYS A 90 -8.60 -1.83 -9.90
C LYS A 90 -7.07 -1.78 -9.87
N ILE A 91 -6.48 -0.91 -9.06
CA ILE A 91 -5.02 -0.73 -8.95
C ILE A 91 -4.42 -1.45 -7.73
N GLY A 92 -5.26 -2.10 -6.90
CA GLY A 92 -4.86 -2.78 -5.67
C GLY A 92 -5.74 -2.39 -4.48
N GLY A 93 -5.35 -2.86 -3.30
CA GLY A 93 -6.10 -2.73 -2.06
C GLY A 93 -5.46 -1.80 -1.05
N LEU A 94 -6.31 -1.15 -0.28
CA LEU A 94 -5.93 -0.33 0.86
C LEU A 94 -6.48 -0.93 2.15
N GLN A 95 -5.59 -1.47 2.97
CA GLN A 95 -5.91 -1.96 4.30
C GLN A 95 -5.93 -0.77 5.28
N ARG A 96 -7.02 -0.63 6.03
CA ARG A 96 -7.19 0.41 7.05
C ARG A 96 -7.84 -0.16 8.30
N ALA A 97 -7.31 0.22 9.45
CA ALA A 97 -7.99 -0.01 10.72
C ALA A 97 -9.29 0.80 10.81
N CYS A 98 -10.30 0.25 11.47
CA CYS A 98 -11.49 0.97 11.92
C CYS A 98 -11.11 1.81 13.14
N SER A 99 -10.51 2.97 12.88
CA SER A 99 -9.95 3.87 13.89
C SER A 99 -10.99 4.74 14.59
N ASP A 100 -12.24 4.72 14.15
CA ASP A 100 -13.33 5.46 14.79
C ASP A 100 -13.77 4.70 16.05
N PRO A 101 -13.66 5.29 17.25
CA PRO A 101 -14.05 4.62 18.50
C PRO A 101 -15.55 4.30 18.56
N THR A 102 -16.39 4.96 17.75
CA THR A 102 -17.83 4.67 17.65
C THR A 102 -18.14 3.53 16.68
N LEU A 103 -17.20 3.20 15.78
CA LEU A 103 -17.33 2.16 14.77
C LEU A 103 -16.07 1.26 14.74
N PRO A 104 -15.67 0.64 15.86
CA PRO A 104 -14.37 -0.02 15.96
C PRO A 104 -14.32 -1.35 15.19
N TYR A 105 -15.47 -1.93 14.85
CA TYR A 105 -15.55 -3.26 14.27
C TYR A 105 -15.71 -3.22 12.76
N CYS A 106 -15.16 -4.18 12.04
CA CYS A 106 -15.42 -4.39 10.62
C CYS A 106 -16.56 -5.40 10.45
N ASN A 107 -17.56 -5.04 9.65
CA ASN A 107 -18.66 -5.92 9.25
C ASN A 107 -18.94 -5.74 7.75
N LEU A 108 -18.88 -6.81 6.97
CA LEU A 108 -19.11 -6.83 5.51
C LEU A 108 -18.31 -5.75 4.73
N GLY A 109 -17.04 -5.53 5.12
CA GLY A 109 -16.16 -4.53 4.50
C GLY A 109 -16.38 -3.09 4.94
N GLN A 110 -17.24 -2.84 5.94
CA GLN A 110 -17.50 -1.51 6.49
C GLN A 110 -17.24 -1.45 8.00
N CYS A 111 -16.84 -0.29 8.49
CA CYS A 111 -16.69 -0.09 9.93
C CYS A 111 -18.08 0.11 10.57
N SER A 112 -18.32 -0.55 11.69
CA SER A 112 -19.60 -0.73 12.35
C SER A 112 -19.42 -0.64 13.87
N ALA A 113 -20.46 -0.17 14.55
CA ALA A 113 -20.53 -0.17 16.01
C ALA A 113 -20.74 -1.59 16.58
N THR A 114 -21.30 -2.50 15.78
CA THR A 114 -21.63 -3.86 16.21
C THR A 114 -20.61 -4.84 15.64
N PRO A 115 -19.98 -5.69 16.50
CA PRO A 115 -19.06 -6.71 16.03
C PRO A 115 -19.78 -7.71 15.11
N SER A 116 -19.05 -8.26 14.14
CA SER A 116 -19.56 -9.41 13.38
C SER A 116 -19.75 -10.62 14.30
N VAL A 117 -20.56 -11.58 13.86
CA VAL A 117 -20.83 -12.81 14.63
C VAL A 117 -19.56 -13.60 14.97
N GLU A 118 -18.53 -13.47 14.14
CA GLU A 118 -17.22 -14.12 14.31
C GLU A 118 -16.31 -13.34 15.28
N CYS A 119 -16.53 -12.02 15.40
CA CYS A 119 -15.72 -11.09 16.18
C CYS A 119 -16.32 -10.73 17.54
N GLY A 120 -17.58 -11.12 17.76
CA GLY A 120 -18.26 -11.03 19.05
C GLY A 120 -17.71 -12.07 20.01
N GLY A 121 -16.58 -11.77 20.66
CA GLY A 121 -16.30 -12.35 21.98
C GLY A 121 -17.45 -12.04 22.95
N PRO A 122 -17.59 -12.78 24.06
CA PRO A 122 -18.70 -12.57 25.00
C PRO A 122 -18.75 -11.09 25.38
N ALA A 123 -19.91 -10.46 25.12
CA ALA A 123 -20.12 -9.04 25.35
C ALA A 123 -19.60 -8.68 26.74
N VAL A 124 -18.54 -7.87 26.80
CA VAL A 124 -18.09 -7.33 28.09
C VAL A 124 -19.22 -6.40 28.54
N PRO A 125 -19.89 -6.70 29.66
CA PRO A 125 -20.99 -5.87 30.11
C PRO A 125 -20.46 -4.46 30.32
N VAL A 126 -21.13 -3.51 29.68
CA VAL A 126 -20.89 -2.08 29.90
C VAL A 126 -21.10 -1.85 31.39
N VAL A 127 -20.03 -1.59 32.13
CA VAL A 127 -20.15 -1.14 33.53
C VAL A 127 -20.71 0.27 33.44
N PRO A 128 -21.96 0.53 33.85
CA PRO A 128 -22.47 1.88 33.85
C PRO A 128 -21.56 2.74 34.74
N ALA A 129 -21.17 3.91 34.22
CA ALA A 129 -20.44 4.89 35.00
C ALA A 129 -21.23 5.17 36.29
N ALA A 130 -20.59 4.91 37.43
CA ALA A 130 -21.17 5.21 38.73
C ALA A 130 -21.45 6.71 38.81
N VAL A 131 -22.73 7.05 39.00
CA VAL A 131 -23.19 8.38 39.41
C VAL A 131 -23.25 8.42 40.93
#